data_AF-A0A662CWB5-F1
#
_entry.id   AF-A0A662CWB5-F1
#
_cell.length_a   1.000
_cell.length_b   1.000
_cell.length_c   1.000
_cell.angle_alpha   90.00
_cell.angle_beta   90.00
_cell.angle_gamma   90.00
#
_symmetry.space_group_name_H-M   'P 1'
#
loop_
_entity.id
_entity.type
_entity.pdbx_description
1 polymer ?
#
loop_
_entity_poly.entity_id
_entity_poly.type
_entity_poly.pdbx_seq_one_letter_code
_entity_poly.pdbx_strand_id
1 'polypeptide(L)'
;PIYNLEYRLSADIDWAIRAAKDASQIHNSNQVLSRFLEGGLTEHNIKAGLKERFRIMRHFYGLFPTILRHFVFGIRLTNFYLKHRRI
;
A
#
# COMPACT_ATOMS: atom_id res chain seq x y z
N PRO A 1 7.38 17.10 0.61
CA PRO A 1 8.51 16.22 1.01
C PRO A 1 9.27 15.68 -0.22
N ILE A 2 10.58 15.42 -0.12
CA ILE A 2 11.32 14.64 -1.15
C ILE A 2 11.12 13.14 -0.85
N TYR A 3 10.97 12.32 -1.89
CA TYR A 3 10.75 10.87 -1.75
C TYR A 3 12.04 10.15 -1.34
N ASN A 4 11.90 9.05 -0.58
CA ASN A 4 13.05 8.29 -0.10
C ASN A 4 13.58 7.34 -1.19
N LEU A 5 14.84 7.52 -1.59
CA LEU A 5 15.52 6.75 -2.64
C LEU A 5 15.89 5.31 -2.21
N GLU A 6 15.79 4.99 -0.92
CA GLU A 6 15.99 3.61 -0.45
C GLU A 6 14.90 2.66 -0.95
N TYR A 7 13.70 3.18 -1.23
CA TYR A 7 12.59 2.40 -1.75
C TYR A 7 12.58 2.48 -3.28
N ARG A 8 12.75 1.34 -3.96
CA ARG A 8 12.81 1.29 -5.42
C ARG A 8 11.44 1.13 -6.07
N LEU A 9 10.47 0.57 -5.33
CA LEU A 9 9.16 0.19 -5.85
C LEU A 9 8.00 0.80 -5.05
N SER A 10 8.24 1.37 -3.88
CA SER A 10 7.17 1.89 -2.99
C SER A 10 7.49 3.21 -2.31
N ALA A 11 8.36 4.04 -2.91
CA ALA A 11 8.72 5.36 -2.40
C ALA A 11 7.52 6.34 -2.33
N ASP A 12 6.55 6.15 -3.22
CA ASP A 12 5.29 6.89 -3.27
C ASP A 12 4.45 6.72 -2.00
N ILE A 13 4.39 5.51 -1.43
CA ILE A 13 3.63 5.24 -0.20
C ILE A 13 4.23 5.96 1.00
N ASP A 14 5.55 5.88 1.17
CA ASP A 14 6.26 6.60 2.23
C ASP A 14 5.99 8.11 2.14
N TRP A 15 6.11 8.65 0.94
CA TRP A 15 5.85 10.06 0.67
C TRP A 15 4.40 10.45 0.96
N ALA A 16 3.43 9.64 0.53
CA ALA A 16 2.01 9.88 0.75
C ALA A 16 1.64 9.88 2.23
N ILE A 17 2.20 8.96 3.03
CA ILE A 17 1.97 8.93 4.48
C ILE A 17 2.53 10.20 5.14
N ARG A 18 3.75 10.63 4.77
CA ARG A 18 4.33 11.88 5.29
C ARG A 18 3.48 13.09 4.92
N ALA A 19 3.12 13.22 3.65
CA ALA A 19 2.27 14.30 3.18
C ALA A 19 0.92 14.34 3.90
N ALA A 20 0.30 13.17 4.16
CA ALA A 20 -0.95 13.08 4.90
C ALA A 20 -0.81 13.43 6.39
N LYS A 21 0.32 13.06 7.03
CA LYS A 21 0.59 13.42 8.44
C LYS A 21 0.85 14.92 8.61
N ASP A 22 1.46 15.56 7.62
CA ASP A 22 1.78 17.00 7.63
C ASP A 22 0.59 17.88 7.19
N ALA A 23 -0.45 17.28 6.60
CA ALA A 23 -1.62 18.00 6.11
C ALA A 23 -2.48 18.52 7.26
N SER A 24 -2.88 19.80 7.19
CA SER A 24 -3.83 20.38 8.15
C SER A 24 -5.25 19.87 7.96
N GLN A 25 -5.63 19.54 6.71
CA GLN A 25 -6.92 19.00 6.35
C GLN A 25 -6.77 18.01 5.18
N ILE A 26 -7.59 16.97 5.19
CA ILE A 26 -7.68 15.99 4.09
C ILE A 26 -9.15 15.94 3.67
N HIS A 27 -9.39 16.09 2.36
CA HIS A 27 -10.74 16.05 1.79
C HIS A 27 -10.80 15.06 0.63
N ASN A 28 -11.92 14.34 0.51
CA ASN A 28 -12.20 13.48 -0.63
C ASN A 28 -12.94 14.29 -1.71
N SER A 29 -12.28 14.59 -2.82
CA SER A 29 -12.86 15.40 -3.92
C SER A 29 -13.96 14.70 -4.72
N ASN A 30 -14.15 13.39 -4.56
CA ASN A 30 -15.06 12.56 -5.37
C ASN A 30 -14.81 12.65 -6.90
N GLN A 31 -13.58 12.97 -7.31
CA GLN A 31 -13.18 13.07 -8.72
C GLN A 31 -12.25 11.92 -9.13
N VAL A 32 -12.39 11.46 -10.39
CA VAL A 32 -11.45 10.51 -11.00
C VAL A 32 -10.28 11.27 -11.61
N LEU A 33 -9.10 11.17 -11.00
CA LEU A 33 -7.89 11.84 -11.48
C LEU A 33 -7.11 11.02 -12.52
N SER A 34 -7.16 9.70 -12.42
CA SER A 34 -6.43 8.81 -13.33
C SER A 34 -7.10 7.43 -13.38
N ARG A 35 -6.92 6.73 -14.50
CA ARG A 35 -7.31 5.33 -14.67
C ARG A 35 -6.06 4.47 -14.63
N PHE A 36 -5.93 3.66 -13.59
CA PHE A 36 -4.80 2.76 -13.47
C PHE A 36 -4.95 1.59 -14.46
N LEU A 37 -3.90 1.31 -15.23
CA LEU A 37 -3.85 0.18 -16.16
C LEU A 37 -3.40 -1.08 -15.40
N GLU A 38 -4.11 -2.19 -15.59
CA GLU A 38 -3.61 -3.52 -15.18
C GLU A 38 -2.37 -3.89 -16.01
N GLY A 39 -1.41 -4.63 -15.44
CA GLY A 39 -0.23 -5.10 -16.22
C GLY A 39 1.04 -4.24 -16.18
N GLY A 40 1.26 -3.41 -15.16
CA GLY A 40 2.45 -2.54 -15.09
C GLY A 40 3.77 -3.26 -14.70
N LEU A 41 4.90 -2.55 -14.79
CA LEU A 41 6.28 -2.99 -14.39
C LEU A 41 6.36 -3.72 -13.03
N THR A 42 5.41 -3.46 -12.15
CA THR A 42 5.30 -4.02 -10.80
C THR A 42 4.87 -5.49 -10.78
N GLU A 43 4.28 -6.05 -11.86
CA GLU A 43 3.86 -7.45 -11.90
C GLU A 43 5.04 -8.43 -11.76
N HIS A 44 6.19 -8.08 -12.34
CA HIS A 44 7.41 -8.89 -12.20
C HIS A 44 8.05 -8.78 -10.81
N ASN A 45 7.74 -7.72 -10.05
CA ASN A 45 8.40 -7.41 -8.78
C ASN A 45 7.44 -7.33 -7.58
N ILE A 46 6.25 -7.95 -7.67
CA ILE A 46 5.21 -7.90 -6.62
C ILE A 46 5.78 -8.23 -5.24
N LYS A 47 6.60 -9.29 -5.13
CA LYS A 47 7.19 -9.71 -3.85
C LYS A 47 8.14 -8.66 -3.25
N ALA A 48 8.95 -8.01 -4.09
CA ALA A 48 9.87 -6.97 -3.65
C ALA A 48 9.11 -5.71 -3.21
N GLY A 49 8.11 -5.31 -3.99
CA GLY A 49 7.20 -4.22 -3.62
C GLY A 49 6.52 -4.50 -2.28
N LEU A 50 5.91 -5.67 -2.09
CA LEU A 50 5.26 -6.04 -0.83
C LEU A 50 6.20 -5.97 0.38
N LYS A 51 7.47 -6.37 0.23
CA LYS A 51 8.48 -6.23 1.30
C LYS A 51 8.76 -4.77 1.65
N GLU A 52 8.92 -3.91 0.65
CA GLU A 52 9.11 -2.47 0.88
C GLU A 52 7.88 -1.86 1.57
N ARG A 53 6.67 -2.18 1.09
CA ARG A 53 5.40 -1.73 1.70
C ARG A 53 5.30 -2.13 3.16
N PHE A 54 5.61 -3.39 3.49
CA PHE A 54 5.61 -3.86 4.87
C PHE A 54 6.65 -3.13 5.72
N ARG A 55 7.86 -2.86 5.20
CA ARG A 55 8.89 -2.07 5.88
C ARG A 55 8.40 -0.66 6.19
N ILE A 56 7.78 0.02 5.22
CA ILE A 56 7.20 1.36 5.38
C ILE A 56 6.09 1.34 6.44
N MET A 57 5.17 0.38 6.35
CA MET A 57 4.06 0.27 7.32
C MET A 57 4.57 -0.01 8.73
N ARG A 58 5.56 -0.91 8.90
CA ARG A 58 6.21 -1.17 10.19
C ARG A 58 6.84 0.10 10.76
N HIS A 59 7.48 0.91 9.93
CA HIS A 59 8.10 2.17 10.34
C HIS A 59 7.07 3.17 10.88
N PHE A 60 5.93 3.34 10.21
CA PHE A 60 4.93 4.35 10.59
C PHE A 60 3.89 3.89 11.62
N TYR A 61 3.55 2.60 11.65
CA TYR A 61 2.45 2.06 12.46
C TYR A 61 2.91 1.04 13.51
N GLY A 62 4.20 0.68 13.53
CA GLY A 62 4.75 -0.35 14.40
C GLY A 62 4.50 -1.77 13.90
N LEU A 63 5.24 -2.74 14.45
CA LEU A 63 5.23 -4.11 13.97
C LEU A 63 3.91 -4.85 14.29
N PHE A 64 3.48 -4.84 15.55
CA PHE A 64 2.29 -5.57 15.98
C PHE A 64 1.00 -5.08 15.29
N PRO A 65 0.72 -3.76 15.20
CA PRO A 65 -0.48 -3.28 14.51
C PRO A 65 -0.44 -3.61 13.02
N THR A 66 0.74 -3.55 12.41
CA THR A 66 0.94 -3.91 11.00
C THR A 66 0.62 -5.39 10.77
N ILE A 67 1.18 -6.31 11.56
CA ILE A 67 0.92 -7.75 11.42
C ILE A 67 -0.57 -8.06 11.58
N LEU A 68 -1.23 -7.50 12.61
CA LEU A 68 -2.64 -7.77 12.87
C LEU A 68 -3.53 -7.34 11.70
N ARG A 69 -3.28 -6.16 11.12
CA ARG A 69 -4.03 -5.68 9.95
C ARG A 69 -3.79 -6.57 8.72
N HIS A 70 -2.55 -7.02 8.50
CA HIS A 70 -2.23 -7.91 7.37
C HIS A 70 -2.90 -9.28 7.53
N PHE A 71 -3.01 -9.79 8.76
CA PHE A 71 -3.75 -11.02 9.03
C PHE A 71 -5.23 -10.90 8.63
N VAL A 72 -5.88 -9.78 8.99
CA VAL A 72 -7.27 -9.50 8.58
C VAL A 72 -7.40 -9.39 7.06
N PHE A 73 -6.45 -8.76 6.38
CA PHE A 73 -6.42 -8.71 4.91
C PHE A 73 -6.29 -10.12 4.30
N GLY A 74 -5.44 -10.97 4.88
CA GLY A 74 -5.31 -12.37 4.48
C GLY A 74 -6.63 -13.13 4.61
N ILE A 75 -7.34 -13.00 5.74
CA ILE A 75 -8.65 -13.63 5.93
C ILE A 75 -9.66 -13.13 4.88
N ARG A 76 -9.73 -11.82 4.65
CA ARG A 76 -10.64 -11.24 3.65
C ARG A 76 -10.34 -11.75 2.24
N LEU A 77 -9.07 -11.82 1.87
CA LEU A 77 -8.64 -12.34 0.58
C LEU A 77 -8.99 -13.83 0.44
N THR A 78 -8.72 -14.65 1.47
CA THR A 78 -9.08 -16.06 1.48
C THR A 78 -10.59 -16.25 1.34
N ASN A 79 -11.39 -15.51 2.08
CA ASN A 79 -12.85 -15.57 1.98
C ASN A 79 -13.36 -15.18 0.59
N PHE A 80 -12.77 -14.13 -0.01
CA PHE A 80 -13.08 -13.71 -1.37
C PHE A 80 -12.72 -14.81 -2.39
N TYR A 81 -11.53 -15.37 -2.28
CA TYR A 81 -11.06 -16.45 -3.15
C TYR A 81 -11.94 -17.70 -3.04
N LEU A 82 -12.30 -18.12 -1.83
CA LEU A 82 -13.19 -19.28 -1.62
C LEU A 82 -14.57 -19.05 -2.24
N LYS A 83 -15.08 -17.83 -2.17
CA LYS A 83 -16.40 -17.48 -2.72
C LYS A 83 -16.41 -17.34 -4.24
N HIS A 84 -15.37 -16.76 -4.82
CA HIS A 84 -15.36 -16.36 -6.24
C HIS A 84 -14.42 -17.18 -7.12
N ARG A 85 -13.54 -17.99 -6.52
CA ARG A 85 -12.50 -18.81 -7.19
C ARG A 85 -11.64 -18.00 -8.18
N ARG A 86 -11.41 -16.72 -7.86
CA ARG A 86 -10.54 -15.79 -8.60
C ARG A 86 -9.79 -14.90 -7.62
N ILE A 87 -8.66 -14.35 -8.04
CA ILE A 87 -7.87 -13.34 -7.33
C ILE A 87 -7.88 -12.07 -8.16
#